data_AF-A0A321LHE2-F1
#
_entry.id   AF-A0A321LHE2-F1
#
_cell.length_a   1.000
_cell.length_b   1.000
_cell.length_c   1.000
_cell.angle_alpha   90.00
_cell.angle_beta   90.00
_cell.angle_gamma   90.00
#
_symmetry.space_group_name_H-M   'P 1'
#
loop_
_entity.id
_entity.type
_entity.pdbx_description
1 polymer ?
#
loop_
_entity_poly.entity_id
_entity_poly.type
_entity_poly.pdbx_seq_one_letter_code
_entity_poly.pdbx_strand_id
1 'polypeptide(L)'
;MTTGKTIESLVLLTRSGDAAAYAELVRRFQDMAVGYSYSLVGDFQLAEDAAQEAFFEAYRTLENLREPAAFPGWFRRIVFKQCNALKRGRG
;
A
#
# COMPACT_ATOMS: atom_id res chain seq x y z
N MET A 1 -16.76 11.04 -16.17
CA MET A 1 -16.45 9.75 -16.81
C MET A 1 -14.98 9.42 -16.55
N THR A 2 -14.65 9.02 -15.32
CA THR A 2 -13.27 8.63 -14.98
C THR A 2 -13.11 7.20 -15.48
N THR A 3 -12.56 7.05 -16.68
CA THR A 3 -12.08 5.76 -17.18
C THR A 3 -11.09 5.24 -16.16
N GLY A 4 -11.57 4.38 -15.25
CA GLY A 4 -10.80 3.91 -14.11
C GLY A 4 -9.63 3.11 -14.62
N LYS A 5 -8.44 3.72 -14.65
CA LYS A 5 -7.20 3.01 -14.95
C LYS A 5 -7.16 1.74 -14.07
N THR A 6 -6.86 0.61 -14.69
CA THR A 6 -6.72 -0.66 -13.97
C THR A 6 -5.55 -0.54 -12.99
N ILE A 7 -5.55 -1.39 -11.96
CA ILE A 7 -4.45 -1.46 -11.00
C ILE A 7 -3.12 -1.67 -11.74
N GLU A 8 -3.12 -2.57 -12.72
CA GLU A 8 -1.98 -2.82 -13.59
C GLU A 8 -1.48 -1.54 -14.29
N SER A 9 -2.35 -0.80 -14.97
CA SER A 9 -1.93 0.43 -15.66
C SER A 9 -1.37 1.47 -14.70
N LEU A 10 -1.93 1.61 -13.51
CA LEU A 10 -1.43 2.54 -12.50
C LEU A 10 -0.04 2.13 -11.99
N VAL A 11 0.19 0.85 -11.77
CA VAL A 11 1.50 0.31 -11.38
C VAL A 11 2.53 0.56 -12.49
N LEU A 12 2.18 0.28 -13.74
CA LEU A 12 3.07 0.52 -14.88
C LEU A 12 3.44 2.00 -15.03
N LEU A 13 2.45 2.90 -14.94
CA LEU A 13 2.68 4.34 -14.97
C LEU A 13 3.54 4.82 -13.79
N THR A 14 3.30 4.29 -12.59
CA THR A 14 4.11 4.61 -11.42
C THR A 14 5.56 4.19 -11.63
N ARG A 15 5.81 3.03 -12.22
CA ARG A 15 7.17 2.56 -12.56
C ARG A 15 7.86 3.47 -13.60
N SER A 16 7.08 4.14 -14.45
CA SER A 16 7.59 5.15 -15.39
C SER A 16 7.82 6.53 -14.76
N GLY A 17 7.60 6.69 -13.45
CA GLY A 17 7.77 7.94 -12.71
C GLY A 17 6.52 8.81 -12.64
N ASP A 18 5.34 8.30 -13.03
CA ASP A 18 4.07 9.03 -12.91
C ASP A 18 3.59 9.06 -11.45
N ALA A 19 3.88 10.16 -10.77
CA ALA A 19 3.45 10.40 -9.39
C ALA A 19 1.91 10.48 -9.26
N ALA A 20 1.19 10.89 -10.30
CA ALA A 20 -0.26 10.97 -10.27
C ALA A 20 -0.89 9.57 -10.31
N ALA A 21 -0.27 8.63 -11.03
CA ALA A 21 -0.68 7.22 -11.01
C ALA A 21 -0.48 6.59 -9.62
N TYR A 22 0.62 6.91 -8.94
CA TYR A 22 0.85 6.46 -7.58
C TYR A 22 -0.16 7.07 -6.59
N ALA A 23 -0.43 8.37 -6.70
CA ALA A 23 -1.43 9.03 -5.85
C ALA A 23 -2.83 8.42 -6.03
N GLU A 24 -3.19 7.97 -7.23
CA GLU A 24 -4.43 7.23 -7.48
C GLU A 24 -4.41 5.85 -6.83
N LEU A 25 -3.28 5.12 -6.85
CA LEU A 25 -3.14 3.87 -6.08
C LEU A 25 -3.34 4.11 -4.58
N VAL A 26 -2.64 5.10 -4.01
CA VAL A 26 -2.76 5.45 -2.60
C VAL A 26 -4.22 5.75 -2.26
N ARG A 27 -4.90 6.63 -3.01
CA ARG A 27 -6.31 6.97 -2.77
C ARG A 27 -7.24 5.77 -2.80
N ARG A 28 -6.98 4.77 -3.67
CA ARG A 28 -7.82 3.56 -3.76
C ARG A 28 -7.57 2.55 -2.64
N PHE A 29 -6.34 2.49 -2.13
CA PHE A 29 -5.95 1.49 -1.14
C PHE A 29 -5.84 2.04 0.28
N GLN A 30 -5.92 3.35 0.49
CA GLN A 30 -5.77 3.97 1.83
C GLN A 30 -6.79 3.41 2.83
N ASP A 31 -8.06 3.33 2.45
CA ASP A 31 -9.12 2.90 3.37
C ASP A 31 -8.97 1.41 3.72
N MET A 32 -8.55 0.61 2.74
CA MET A 32 -8.24 -0.80 2.95
C MET A 32 -7.00 -0.97 3.84
N ALA A 33 -5.94 -0.19 3.61
CA ALA A 33 -4.71 -0.26 4.36
C ALA A 33 -4.96 0.10 5.83
N VAL A 34 -5.58 1.25 6.10
CA VAL A 34 -5.89 1.71 7.46
C VAL A 34 -6.84 0.75 8.16
N GLY A 35 -7.92 0.32 7.49
CA GLY A 35 -8.88 -0.63 8.09
C GLY A 35 -8.24 -2.00 8.39
N TYR A 36 -7.37 -2.48 7.52
CA TYR A 36 -6.64 -3.73 7.75
C TYR A 36 -5.61 -3.59 8.86
N SER A 37 -4.83 -2.50 8.87
CA SER A 37 -3.87 -2.20 9.93
C SER A 37 -4.55 -2.07 11.29
N TYR A 38 -5.65 -1.34 11.36
CA TYR A 38 -6.45 -1.16 12.58
C TYR A 38 -6.93 -2.49 13.13
N SER A 39 -7.37 -3.40 12.26
CA SER A 39 -7.79 -4.76 12.66
C SER A 39 -6.64 -5.61 13.25
N LEU A 40 -5.38 -5.26 12.97
CA LEU A 40 -4.19 -6.00 13.43
C LEU A 40 -3.53 -5.40 14.68
N VAL A 41 -3.48 -4.06 14.76
CA VAL A 41 -2.81 -3.31 15.84
C VAL A 41 -3.77 -2.79 16.91
N GLY A 42 -5.06 -2.64 16.59
CA GLY A 42 -6.10 -2.18 17.52
C GLY A 42 -6.03 -0.70 17.91
N ASP A 43 -5.13 0.06 17.28
CA ASP A 43 -4.90 1.48 17.56
C ASP A 43 -4.93 2.25 16.23
N PHE A 44 -5.72 3.32 16.16
CA PHE A 44 -5.90 4.08 14.93
C PHE A 44 -4.63 4.82 14.51
N GLN A 45 -3.90 5.40 15.46
CA GLN A 45 -2.70 6.17 15.19
C GLN A 45 -1.57 5.26 14.69
N LEU A 46 -1.42 4.09 15.29
CA LEU A 46 -0.49 3.06 14.80
C LEU A 46 -0.94 2.47 13.45
N ALA A 47 -2.24 2.39 13.20
CA ALA A 47 -2.76 1.89 11.93
C ALA A 47 -2.47 2.85 10.77
N GLU A 48 -2.61 4.15 11.00
CA GLU A 48 -2.23 5.19 10.04
C GLU A 48 -0.72 5.15 9.77
N ASP A 49 0.10 5.07 10.83
CA ASP A 49 1.56 4.96 10.71
C ASP A 49 1.98 3.73 9.90
N ALA A 50 1.40 2.55 10.22
CA ALA A 50 1.64 1.32 9.48
C ALA A 50 1.24 1.42 8.00
N ALA A 51 0.11 2.07 7.72
CA ALA A 51 -0.38 2.24 6.36
C ALA A 51 0.56 3.17 5.56
N GLN A 52 1.00 4.28 6.16
CA GLN A 52 1.95 5.20 5.55
C GLN A 52 3.28 4.51 5.23
N GLU A 53 3.87 3.81 6.20
CA GLU A 53 5.10 3.05 6.00
C GLU A 53 4.94 1.98 4.92
N ALA A 54 3.77 1.33 4.87
CA ALA A 54 3.49 0.35 3.83
C ALA A 54 3.40 0.98 2.44
N PHE A 55 2.83 2.17 2.32
CA PHE A 55 2.83 2.91 1.05
C PHE A 55 4.26 3.29 0.64
N PHE A 56 5.08 3.81 1.56
CA PHE A 56 6.48 4.13 1.28
C PHE A 56 7.29 2.91 0.84
N GLU A 57 7.17 1.78 1.54
CA GLU A 57 7.81 0.52 1.14
C GLU A 57 7.28 0.04 -0.21
N ALA A 58 5.97 0.15 -0.46
CA ALA A 58 5.37 -0.21 -1.73
C ALA A 58 5.92 0.63 -2.87
N TYR A 59 6.11 1.94 -2.70
CA TYR A 59 6.70 2.80 -3.73
C TYR A 59 8.13 2.37 -4.07
N ARG A 60 8.95 2.11 -3.04
CA ARG A 60 10.36 1.72 -3.18
C ARG A 60 10.55 0.32 -3.77
N THR A 61 9.60 -0.57 -3.54
CA THR A 61 9.71 -1.97 -3.98
C THR A 61 8.79 -2.30 -5.15
N LEU A 62 8.06 -1.32 -5.67
CA LEU A 62 7.12 -1.48 -6.78
C LEU A 62 7.79 -2.01 -8.04
N GLU A 63 9.06 -1.62 -8.27
CA GLU A 63 9.86 -2.11 -9.39
C GLU A 63 10.08 -3.63 -9.37
N ASN A 64 10.06 -4.23 -8.18
CA ASN A 64 10.22 -5.67 -7.98
C ASN A 64 8.93 -6.46 -8.17
N LEU A 65 7.79 -5.77 -8.31
CA LEU A 65 6.50 -6.42 -8.55
C LEU A 65 6.47 -6.97 -9.98
N ARG A 66 6.64 -8.28 -10.11
CA ARG A 66 6.63 -8.99 -11.40
C ARG A 66 5.28 -8.91 -12.12
N GLU A 67 4.19 -9.01 -11.35
CA GLU A 67 2.83 -9.00 -11.87
C GLU A 67 2.06 -7.77 -11.33
N PRO A 68 1.87 -6.73 -12.15
CA PRO A 68 1.18 -5.51 -11.74
C PRO A 68 -0.26 -5.74 -11.24
N ALA A 69 -0.96 -6.74 -11.81
CA ALA A 69 -2.30 -7.11 -11.39
C ALA A 69 -2.36 -7.68 -9.96
N ALA A 70 -1.25 -8.25 -9.47
CA ALA A 70 -1.15 -8.82 -8.12
C ALA A 70 -0.88 -7.76 -7.03
N PHE A 71 -0.85 -6.48 -7.38
CA PHE A 71 -0.60 -5.37 -6.44
C PHE A 71 -1.49 -5.43 -5.17
N PRO A 72 -2.81 -5.70 -5.22
CA PRO A 72 -3.63 -5.71 -4.00
C PRO A 72 -3.17 -6.78 -2.99
N GLY A 73 -2.85 -7.99 -3.47
CA GLY A 73 -2.37 -9.08 -2.63
C GLY A 73 -0.95 -8.85 -2.12
N TRP A 74 -0.08 -8.30 -2.97
CA TRP A 74 1.28 -7.94 -2.61
C TRP A 74 1.32 -6.80 -1.58
N PHE A 75 0.54 -5.74 -1.80
CA PHE A 75 0.45 -4.59 -0.91
C PHE A 75 -0.09 -4.97 0.47
N ARG A 76 -1.09 -5.85 0.52
CA ARG A 76 -1.60 -6.39 1.79
C ARG A 76 -0.53 -7.10 2.62
N ARG A 77 0.43 -7.78 1.97
CA ARG A 77 1.58 -8.41 2.68
C ARG A 77 2.52 -7.37 3.27
N ILE A 78 2.74 -6.25 2.56
CA ILE A 78 3.55 -5.13 3.08
C ILE A 78 2.86 -4.51 4.30
N VAL A 79 1.56 -4.20 4.19
CA VAL A 79 0.78 -3.67 5.33
C VAL A 79 0.87 -4.59 6.54
N PHE A 80 0.69 -5.90 6.34
CA PHE A 80 0.82 -6.89 7.40
C PHE A 80 2.22 -6.90 8.03
N LYS A 81 3.27 -6.83 7.21
CA LYS A 81 4.67 -6.76 7.67
C LYS A 81 4.90 -5.52 8.54
N GLN A 82 4.39 -4.35 8.13
CA GLN A 82 4.53 -3.11 8.89
C GLN A 82 3.77 -3.15 10.22
N CYS A 83 2.53 -3.66 10.22
CA CYS A 83 1.78 -3.89 11.45
C CYS A 83 2.51 -4.83 12.41
N ASN A 84 3.10 -5.91 11.89
CA ASN A 84 3.87 -6.86 12.69
C ASN A 84 5.17 -6.24 13.23
N ALA A 85 5.83 -5.38 12.46
CA ALA A 85 7.01 -4.64 12.91
C ALA A 85 6.68 -3.73 14.10
N LEU A 86 5.60 -2.96 14.02
CA LEU A 86 5.11 -2.10 15.11
C LEU A 86 4.77 -2.90 16.37
N LYS A 87 4.15 -4.08 16.22
CA LYS A 87 3.86 -4.96 17.35
C LYS A 87 5.12 -5.53 18.02
N ARG A 88 6.19 -5.77 17.24
CA ARG A 88 7.47 -6.30 17.75
C ARG A 88 8.35 -5.25 18.41
N GLY A 89 8.31 -4.00 17.96
CA GLY A 89 9.04 -2.89 18.59
C GLY A 89 8.52 -2.48 19.98
N ARG A 90 7.40 -3.08 20.41
CA ARG A 90 6.77 -2.86 21.72
C ARG A 90 7.07 -3.97 22.75
N GLY A 91 7.99 -4.88 22.44
CA GLY A 91 8.41 -5.98 23.32
C GLY A 91 9.78 -5.76 23.93
#